data_AF-A0A067BMM1-F1
#
_entry.id   AF-A0A067BMM1-F1
#
_cell.length_a   1.000
_cell.length_b   1.000
_cell.length_c   1.000
_cell.angle_alpha   90.00
_cell.angle_beta   90.00
_cell.angle_gamma   90.00
#
_symmetry.space_group_name_H-M   'P 1'
#
loop_
_entity.id
_entity.type
_entity.pdbx_description
1 polymer ?
#
loop_
_entity_poly.entity_id
_entity_poly.type
_entity_poly.pdbx_seq_one_letter_code
_entity_poly.pdbx_strand_id
1 'polypeptide(L)'
;MGIIIDAFGALREAAEEKDRTAMNSCLVCNTSKDDIEYAGIRLGLRDNFARHTNEEHNLWHYFFFIMYLKGKPTTDMNGTESFVYQKVQAKEMSWIPKNRDVANDSDIEQLKDQVRELTELIEAKLRDL
;
A
#
# COMPACT_ATOMS: atom_id res chain seq x y z
N MET A 1 -14.24 34.36 -20.98
CA MET A 1 -12.79 34.12 -20.87
C MET A 1 -12.36 33.40 -19.58
N GLY A 2 -13.23 33.22 -18.57
CA GLY A 2 -12.87 32.51 -17.32
C GLY A 2 -12.64 31.00 -17.45
N ILE A 3 -13.35 30.32 -18.37
CA ILE A 3 -13.26 28.85 -18.54
C ILE A 3 -11.84 28.36 -18.85
N ILE A 4 -11.08 29.15 -19.63
CA ILE A 4 -9.70 28.79 -20.00
C ILE A 4 -8.77 28.96 -18.80
N ILE A 5 -8.94 30.02 -18.00
CA ILE A 5 -8.13 30.29 -16.82
C ILE A 5 -8.41 29.25 -15.72
N ASP A 6 -9.69 28.91 -15.49
CA ASP A 6 -10.10 27.88 -14.54
C ASP A 6 -9.54 26.49 -14.94
N ALA A 7 -9.55 26.17 -16.24
CA ALA A 7 -8.99 24.91 -16.74
C ALA A 7 -7.47 24.81 -16.53
N PHE A 8 -6.72 25.89 -16.79
CA PHE A 8 -5.27 25.91 -16.51
C PHE A 8 -4.96 25.88 -15.01
N GLY A 9 -5.78 26.54 -14.18
CA GLY A 9 -5.70 26.46 -12.72
C GLY A 9 -5.83 25.02 -12.22
N ALA A 10 -6.88 24.33 -12.66
CA ALA A 10 -7.13 22.92 -12.30
C ALA A 10 -6.01 21.98 -12.76
N LEU A 11 -5.44 22.18 -13.96
CA LEU A 11 -4.31 21.39 -14.45
C LEU A 11 -3.06 21.57 -13.58
N ARG A 12 -2.81 22.80 -13.10
CA ARG A 12 -1.68 23.09 -12.22
C ARG A 12 -1.86 22.47 -10.85
N GLU A 13 -3.03 22.65 -10.23
CA GLU A 13 -3.35 22.04 -8.94
C GLU A 13 -3.23 20.51 -8.99
N ALA A 14 -3.72 19.87 -10.07
CA ALA A 14 -3.59 18.43 -10.26
C ALA A 14 -2.13 17.97 -10.41
N ALA A 15 -1.26 18.79 -11.01
CA ALA A 15 0.17 18.49 -11.10
C ALA A 15 0.85 18.63 -9.73
N GLU A 16 0.58 19.72 -9.01
CA GLU A 16 1.12 19.97 -7.67
C GLU A 16 0.66 18.89 -6.66
N GLU A 17 -0.58 18.40 -6.78
CA GLU A 17 -1.09 17.29 -5.96
C GLU A 17 -0.32 15.99 -6.19
N LYS A 18 -0.01 15.68 -7.46
CA LYS A 18 0.74 14.47 -7.83
C LYS A 18 2.14 14.51 -7.25
N ASP A 19 2.82 15.65 -7.39
CA ASP A 19 4.16 15.85 -6.85
C ASP A 19 4.15 15.77 -5.32
N ARG A 20 3.17 16.41 -4.67
CA ARG A 20 2.99 16.35 -3.22
C ARG A 20 2.77 14.93 -2.73
N THR A 21 1.93 14.15 -3.41
CA THR A 21 1.68 12.75 -3.06
C THR A 21 2.97 11.94 -3.17
N ALA A 22 3.70 12.08 -4.28
CA ALA A 22 4.96 11.38 -4.50
C ALA A 22 6.05 11.71 -3.45
N MET A 23 6.00 12.92 -2.86
CA MET A 23 6.94 13.34 -1.81
C MET A 23 6.54 12.90 -0.40
N ASN A 24 5.27 12.57 -0.17
CA ASN A 24 4.70 12.38 1.17
C ASN A 24 4.22 10.96 1.47
N SER A 25 4.24 10.04 0.49
CA SER A 25 3.95 8.63 0.74
C SER A 25 4.80 7.72 -0.14
N CYS A 26 5.00 6.48 0.31
CA CYS A 26 5.69 5.48 -0.49
C CYS A 26 4.76 4.98 -1.61
N LEU A 27 5.22 5.03 -2.87
CA LEU A 27 4.43 4.58 -4.03
C LEU A 27 4.17 3.06 -4.08
N VAL A 28 4.93 2.26 -3.32
CA VAL A 28 4.78 0.81 -3.29
C VAL A 28 3.75 0.39 -2.25
N CYS A 29 3.91 0.84 -1.00
CA CYS A 29 3.06 0.40 0.12
C CYS A 29 2.03 1.42 0.56
N ASN A 30 2.05 2.65 0.04
CA ASN A 30 1.15 3.75 0.38
C ASN A 30 1.20 4.19 1.86
N THR A 31 2.28 3.89 2.57
CA THR A 31 2.52 4.40 3.94
C THR A 31 2.97 5.85 3.86
N SER A 32 2.48 6.69 4.79
CA SER A 32 2.87 8.10 4.84
C SER A 32 4.34 8.25 5.22
N LYS A 33 4.95 9.32 4.76
CA LYS A 33 6.34 9.68 5.10
C LYS A 33 6.51 9.82 6.61
N ASP A 34 5.56 10.44 7.29
CA ASP A 34 5.63 10.67 8.73
C ASP A 34 5.63 9.36 9.52
N ASP A 35 4.78 8.40 9.14
CA ASP A 35 4.75 7.08 9.79
C ASP A 35 6.07 6.32 9.59
N ILE A 36 6.62 6.38 8.37
CA ILE A 36 7.90 5.74 8.04
C ILE A 36 9.06 6.39 8.81
N GLU A 37 9.11 7.72 8.89
CA GLU A 37 10.13 8.44 9.67
C GLU A 37 9.99 8.15 11.16
N TYR A 38 8.77 8.14 11.70
CA TYR A 38 8.51 7.79 13.10
C TYR A 38 8.95 6.36 13.43
N ALA A 39 8.68 5.40 12.55
CA ALA A 39 9.19 4.03 12.68
C ALA A 39 10.73 4.00 12.66
N GLY A 40 11.36 4.80 11.82
CA GLY A 40 12.81 4.98 11.78
C GLY A 40 13.39 5.49 13.10
N ILE A 41 12.79 6.53 13.67
CA ILE A 41 13.21 7.11 14.97
C ILE A 41 13.17 6.06 16.08
N ARG A 42 12.11 5.23 16.14
CA ARG A 42 11.99 4.15 17.14
C ARG A 42 13.10 3.10 17.03
N LEU A 43 13.68 2.95 15.84
CA LEU A 43 14.78 2.02 15.55
C LEU A 43 16.16 2.69 15.59
N GLY A 44 16.24 3.98 15.95
CA GLY A 44 17.50 4.74 15.98
C GLY A 44 18.02 5.15 14.60
N LEU A 45 17.16 5.17 13.59
CA LEU A 45 17.49 5.49 12.21
C LEU A 45 17.13 6.96 11.90
N ARG A 46 17.85 7.56 10.95
CA ARG A 46 17.58 8.90 10.41
C ARG A 46 17.32 8.81 8.91
N ASP A 47 16.53 9.75 8.38
CA ASP A 47 16.15 9.80 6.96
C ASP A 47 15.55 8.47 6.47
N ASN A 48 14.70 7.88 7.31
CA ASN A 48 14.23 6.51 7.09
C ASN A 48 13.30 6.42 5.88
N PHE A 49 12.60 7.50 5.53
CA PHE A 49 11.79 7.52 4.32
C PHE A 49 12.64 7.37 3.06
N ALA A 50 13.78 8.08 2.98
CA ALA A 50 14.67 7.98 1.84
C ALA A 50 15.25 6.57 1.69
N ARG A 51 15.66 5.94 2.80
CA ARG A 51 16.12 4.56 2.80
C ARG A 51 15.00 3.61 2.34
N HIS A 52 13.81 3.77 2.90
CA HIS A 52 12.65 2.97 2.55
C HIS A 52 12.32 3.04 1.06
N THR A 53 12.28 4.24 0.46
CA THR A 53 11.95 4.39 -0.97
C THR A 53 13.08 4.00 -1.92
N ASN A 54 14.34 4.08 -1.48
CA ASN A 54 15.49 3.82 -2.36
C ASN A 54 16.03 2.39 -2.28
N GLU A 55 15.87 1.72 -1.13
CA GLU A 55 16.44 0.40 -0.87
C GLU A 55 15.35 -0.67 -0.73
N GLU A 56 14.37 -0.45 0.15
CA GLU A 56 13.33 -1.43 0.46
C GLU A 56 12.24 -1.47 -0.63
N HIS A 57 11.72 -0.30 -0.99
CA HIS A 57 10.59 -0.08 -1.88
C HIS A 57 10.96 0.77 -3.11
N ASN A 58 12.12 0.46 -3.71
CA ASN A 58 12.56 1.11 -4.94
C ASN A 58 11.66 0.73 -6.13
N LEU A 59 10.92 1.70 -6.65
CA LEU A 59 9.97 1.50 -7.76
C LEU A 59 10.61 0.86 -9.00
N TRP A 60 11.86 1.22 -9.31
CA TRP A 60 12.55 0.70 -10.49
C TRP A 60 12.87 -0.79 -10.35
N HIS A 61 13.16 -1.26 -9.14
CA HIS A 61 13.38 -2.69 -8.91
C HIS A 61 12.12 -3.51 -9.23
N TYR A 62 10.92 -3.02 -8.90
CA TYR A 62 9.66 -3.67 -9.28
C TYR A 62 9.47 -3.69 -10.80
N PHE A 63 9.72 -2.57 -11.48
CA PHE A 63 9.62 -2.50 -12.94
C PHE A 63 10.58 -3.49 -13.62
N PHE A 64 11.85 -3.51 -13.21
CA PHE A 64 12.84 -4.44 -13.75
C PHE A 64 12.51 -5.89 -13.43
N PHE A 65 11.97 -6.18 -12.25
CA PHE A 65 11.54 -7.52 -11.89
C PHE A 65 10.40 -8.02 -12.78
N ILE A 66 9.42 -7.18 -13.11
CA ILE A 66 8.35 -7.53 -14.06
C ILE A 66 8.93 -7.82 -15.45
N MET A 67 9.86 -6.98 -15.93
CA MET A 67 10.55 -7.22 -17.21
C MET A 67 11.35 -8.53 -17.20
N TYR A 68 12.06 -8.81 -16.11
CA TYR A 68 12.79 -10.04 -15.89
C TYR A 68 11.87 -11.27 -15.97
N LEU A 69 10.74 -11.25 -15.26
CA LEU A 69 9.78 -12.36 -15.29
C LEU A 69 9.20 -12.61 -16.69
N LYS A 70 8.94 -11.55 -17.46
CA LYS A 70 8.46 -11.67 -18.85
C LYS A 70 9.48 -12.29 -19.80
N GLY A 71 10.77 -12.10 -19.54
CA GLY A 71 11.85 -12.65 -20.37
C GLY A 71 12.32 -14.05 -19.95
N LYS A 72 11.94 -14.52 -18.76
CA LYS A 72 12.38 -15.81 -18.22
C LYS A 72 11.49 -16.97 -18.67
N PRO A 73 12.03 -18.11 -19.11
CA PRO A 73 11.24 -19.31 -19.38
C PRO A 73 10.49 -19.78 -18.12
N THR A 74 9.22 -20.15 -18.26
CA THR A 74 8.39 -20.58 -17.12
C THR A 74 8.90 -21.85 -16.44
N THR A 75 9.66 -22.69 -17.15
CA THR A 75 10.30 -23.91 -16.61
C THR A 75 11.42 -23.61 -15.62
N ASP A 76 12.01 -22.41 -15.70
CA ASP A 76 13.20 -22.03 -14.94
C ASP A 76 12.83 -21.09 -13.78
N MET A 77 11.54 -20.75 -13.65
CA MET A 77 11.04 -19.93 -12.57
C MET A 77 11.01 -20.72 -11.26
N ASN A 78 11.49 -20.09 -10.18
CA ASN A 78 11.28 -20.62 -8.84
C ASN A 78 9.82 -20.37 -8.39
N GLY A 79 9.47 -20.87 -7.19
CA GLY A 79 8.10 -20.77 -6.67
C GLY A 79 7.60 -19.33 -6.51
N THR A 80 8.45 -18.44 -5.98
CA THR A 80 8.09 -17.03 -5.78
C THR A 80 7.94 -16.28 -7.11
N GLU A 81 8.86 -16.51 -8.05
CA GLU A 81 8.79 -15.95 -9.40
C GLU A 81 7.52 -16.41 -10.12
N SER A 82 7.21 -17.70 -10.05
CA SER A 82 5.99 -18.27 -10.63
C SER A 82 4.73 -17.67 -10.02
N PHE A 83 4.71 -17.49 -8.70
CA PHE A 83 3.60 -16.85 -7.99
C PHE A 83 3.39 -15.41 -8.48
N VAL A 84 4.44 -14.59 -8.50
CA VAL A 84 4.34 -13.20 -8.94
C VAL A 84 3.97 -13.14 -10.42
N TYR A 85 4.57 -13.97 -11.26
CA TYR A 85 4.26 -14.04 -12.69
C TYR A 85 2.77 -14.33 -12.93
N GLN A 86 2.18 -15.29 -12.21
CA GLN A 86 0.75 -15.58 -12.30
C GLN A 86 -0.11 -14.38 -11.90
N LYS A 87 0.25 -13.68 -10.81
CA LYS A 87 -0.47 -12.47 -10.38
C LYS A 87 -0.39 -11.34 -11.40
N VAL A 88 0.79 -11.11 -11.98
CA VAL A 88 0.99 -10.12 -13.05
C VAL A 88 0.15 -10.47 -14.29
N GLN A 89 0.12 -11.75 -14.70
CA GLN A 89 -0.70 -12.21 -15.82
C GLN A 89 -2.21 -12.06 -15.57
N ALA A 90 -2.64 -12.30 -14.32
CA ALA A 90 -4.02 -12.10 -13.87
C ALA A 90 -4.39 -10.61 -13.67
N LYS A 91 -3.44 -9.68 -13.86
CA LYS A 91 -3.58 -8.25 -13.53
C LYS A 91 -3.97 -8.00 -12.07
N GLU A 92 -3.52 -8.88 -11.18
CA GLU A 92 -3.74 -8.79 -9.74
C GLU A 92 -2.52 -8.17 -9.06
N MET A 93 -2.73 -7.14 -8.24
CA MET A 93 -1.67 -6.42 -7.53
C MET A 93 -1.43 -6.97 -6.11
N SER A 94 -1.99 -8.14 -5.77
CA SER A 94 -1.91 -8.71 -4.41
C SER A 94 -0.50 -9.11 -3.97
N TRP A 95 0.46 -9.16 -4.90
CA TRP A 95 1.86 -9.47 -4.64
C TRP A 95 2.68 -8.24 -4.23
N ILE A 96 2.15 -7.02 -4.44
CA ILE A 96 2.76 -5.78 -3.99
C ILE A 96 2.51 -5.65 -2.47
N PRO A 97 3.53 -5.26 -1.67
CA PRO A 97 3.35 -5.04 -0.25
C PRO A 97 2.23 -4.03 0.04
N LYS A 98 1.25 -4.43 0.84
CA LYS A 98 0.24 -3.52 1.39
C LYS A 98 0.69 -3.01 2.75
N ASN A 99 0.32 -1.77 3.06
CA ASN A 99 0.51 -1.20 4.39
C ASN A 99 -0.18 -2.11 5.43
N ARG A 100 0.56 -2.64 6.40
CA ARG A 100 0.00 -3.51 7.44
C ARG A 100 -0.76 -2.71 8.51
N ASP A 101 -0.55 -1.39 8.55
CA ASP A 101 -1.07 -0.52 9.60
C ASP A 101 -2.42 0.13 9.24
N VAL A 102 -2.87 0.02 7.99
CA VAL A 102 -4.22 0.43 7.60
C VAL A 102 -5.08 -0.82 7.66
N ALA A 103 -5.96 -0.91 8.67
CA ALA A 103 -6.98 -1.95 8.72
C ALA A 103 -7.65 -1.99 7.35
N ASN A 104 -7.46 -3.10 6.63
CA ASN A 104 -8.08 -3.23 5.32
C ASN A 104 -9.59 -3.37 5.54
N ASP A 105 -10.43 -3.04 4.55
CA ASP A 105 -11.89 -3.08 4.72
C ASP A 105 -12.38 -4.45 5.23
N SER A 106 -11.67 -5.54 4.88
CA SER A 106 -11.97 -6.89 5.41
C SER A 106 -11.61 -7.06 6.89
N ASP A 107 -10.51 -6.47 7.37
CA ASP A 107 -10.14 -6.48 8.78
C ASP A 107 -11.18 -5.71 9.59
N ILE A 108 -11.62 -4.56 9.06
CA ILE A 108 -12.69 -3.73 9.67
C ILE A 108 -14.00 -4.52 9.74
N GLU A 109 -14.41 -5.20 8.67
CA GLU A 109 -15.62 -6.03 8.69
C GLU A 109 -15.50 -7.22 9.65
N GLN A 110 -14.36 -7.90 9.69
CA GLN A 110 -14.12 -8.96 10.68
C GLN A 110 -14.19 -8.44 12.12
N LEU A 111 -13.61 -7.27 12.40
CA LEU A 111 -13.67 -6.62 13.70
C LEU A 111 -15.11 -6.25 14.08
N LYS A 112 -15.90 -5.73 13.14
CA LYS A 112 -17.33 -5.43 13.37
C LYS A 112 -18.13 -6.69 13.70
N ASP A 113 -17.91 -7.78 12.97
CA ASP A 113 -18.58 -9.06 13.23
C ASP A 113 -18.21 -9.60 14.62
N GLN A 114 -16.91 -9.57 14.98
CA GLN A 114 -16.45 -9.98 16.31
C GLN A 114 -17.07 -9.14 17.43
N VAL A 115 -17.14 -7.82 17.26
CA VAL A 115 -17.77 -6.92 18.25
C VAL A 115 -19.26 -7.21 18.40
N ARG A 116 -19.96 -7.52 17.30
CA ARG A 116 -21.39 -7.89 17.34
C ARG A 116 -21.60 -9.16 18.15
N GLU A 117 -20.85 -10.23 17.86
CA GLU A 117 -20.95 -11.51 18.60
C GLU A 117 -20.66 -11.34 20.10
N LEU A 118 -19.64 -10.56 20.44
CA LEU A 118 -19.31 -10.24 21.83
C LEU A 118 -20.43 -9.49 22.54
N THR A 119 -21.09 -8.55 21.85
CA THR A 119 -22.20 -7.76 22.40
C THR A 119 -23.40 -8.66 22.70
N GLU A 120 -23.77 -9.54 21.75
CA GLU A 120 -24.86 -10.51 21.94
C GLU A 120 -24.60 -11.46 23.12
N LEU A 121 -23.35 -11.91 23.28
CA LEU A 121 -22.91 -12.74 24.40
C LEU A 121 -23.01 -12.02 25.76
N ILE A 122 -22.61 -10.75 25.80
CA ILE A 122 -22.69 -9.93 27.01
C ILE A 122 -24.16 -9.73 27.38
N GLU A 123 -25.02 -9.36 26.43
CA GLU A 123 -26.45 -9.17 26.69
C GLU A 123 -27.14 -10.46 27.14
N ALA A 124 -26.78 -11.61 26.58
CA ALA A 124 -27.29 -12.90 27.01
C ALA A 124 -26.92 -13.18 28.47
N LYS A 125 -25.65 -13.01 28.83
CA LYS A 125 -25.18 -13.20 30.22
C LYS A 125 -25.79 -12.21 31.21
N LEU A 126 -26.08 -10.99 30.78
CA LEU A 126 -26.74 -9.98 31.62
C LEU A 126 -28.24 -10.27 31.83
N ARG A 127 -28.88 -11.02 30.92
CA ARG A 127 -30.27 -11.50 31.10
C ARG A 127 -30.40 -12.68 32.05
N ASP A 128 -29.33 -13.44 32.21
CA ASP A 128 -29.27 -14.62 33.10
C ASP A 128 -28.83 -14.26 34.54
N LEU A 129 -28.58 -12.98 34.83
CA LEU A 129 -28.30 -12.41 36.15
C LEU A 129 -29.55 -11.76 36.76
#